data_AF-A0A7Y4XHC8-F1
#
_entry.id   AF-A0A7Y4XHC8-F1
#
_cell.length_a   1.000
_cell.length_b   1.000
_cell.length_c   1.000
_cell.angle_alpha   90.00
_cell.angle_beta   90.00
_cell.angle_gamma   90.00
#
_symmetry.space_group_name_H-M   'P 1'
#
loop_
_entity.id
_entity.type
_entity.pdbx_description
1 polymer ?
#
loop_
_entity_poly.entity_id
_entity_poly.type
_entity_poly.pdbx_seq_one_letter_code
_entity_poly.pdbx_strand_id
1 'polypeptide(L)'
;MVELPGIEAITVDQGTVARTDVDGKAIYGVNSNALTYVVGDRLDAMYLRDRMIDKYPDVMNTENVGQMPNNAIFHAEATVLLRAARADGGTLSGRNLHIRVDRKICRDCRTVLPYVAMELGNPVVTFADPRGVVETFHNGMWRK
;
A
#
# COMPACT_ATOMS: atom_id res chain seq x y z
N MET A 1 -2.15 24.52 -6.04
CA MET A 1 -3.11 24.19 -4.95
C MET A 1 -4.33 23.63 -5.66
N VAL A 2 -4.55 22.32 -5.62
CA VAL A 2 -5.74 21.70 -6.24
C VAL A 2 -6.58 21.20 -5.09
N GLU A 3 -7.70 21.87 -4.84
CA GLU A 3 -8.68 21.46 -3.84
C GLU A 3 -9.47 20.28 -4.40
N LEU A 4 -9.32 19.12 -3.76
CA LEU A 4 -10.16 17.97 -3.98
C LEU A 4 -11.27 18.00 -2.90
N PRO A 5 -12.55 18.14 -3.26
CA PRO A 5 -13.62 18.20 -2.27
C PRO A 5 -13.69 16.87 -1.49
N GLY A 6 -13.77 16.99 -0.15
CA GLY A 6 -13.83 15.84 0.77
C GLY A 6 -12.49 15.39 1.35
N ILE A 7 -11.46 16.24 1.33
CA ILE A 7 -10.23 16.06 2.10
C ILE A 7 -10.20 17.17 3.16
N GLU A 8 -10.70 16.90 4.36
CA GLU A 8 -10.15 17.61 5.52
C GLU A 8 -8.64 17.38 5.50
N ALA A 9 -7.88 18.46 5.45
CA ALA A 9 -6.45 18.46 5.24
C ALA A 9 -5.77 17.52 6.24
N ILE A 10 -5.35 16.35 5.78
CA ILE A 10 -4.51 15.46 6.57
C ILE A 10 -3.19 16.18 6.75
N THR A 11 -2.92 16.63 7.97
CA THR A 11 -1.74 17.42 8.32
C THR A 11 -0.47 16.60 8.06
N VAL A 12 0.52 17.26 7.47
CA VAL A 12 1.71 16.67 6.83
C VAL A 12 2.69 16.00 7.82
N ASP A 13 2.44 16.05 9.13
CA ASP A 13 3.44 15.75 10.17
C ASP A 13 3.21 14.50 11.04
N GLN A 14 2.11 13.74 10.91
CA GLN A 14 1.83 12.60 11.81
C GLN A 14 1.91 11.20 11.17
N GLY A 15 2.33 11.09 9.91
CA GLY A 15 2.51 9.81 9.22
C GLY A 15 2.18 9.94 7.74
N THR A 16 2.92 9.23 6.88
CA THR A 16 2.58 9.12 5.45
C THR A 16 1.20 8.47 5.32
N VAL A 17 0.36 9.00 4.44
CA VAL A 17 -1.02 8.54 4.25
C VAL A 17 -1.27 8.20 2.79
N ALA A 18 -1.90 7.06 2.58
CA ALA A 18 -2.45 6.64 1.31
C ALA A 18 -3.98 6.52 1.45
N ARG A 19 -4.75 6.92 0.44
CA ARG A 19 -6.23 6.82 0.45
C ARG A 19 -6.72 6.18 -0.83
N THR A 20 -7.67 5.27 -0.72
CA THR A 20 -8.53 4.79 -1.83
C THR A 20 -9.99 4.85 -1.40
N ASP A 21 -10.89 4.73 -2.37
CA ASP A 21 -12.32 4.49 -2.10
C ASP A 21 -12.68 3.10 -2.63
N VAL A 22 -13.36 2.29 -1.82
CA VAL A 22 -13.89 0.97 -2.20
C VAL A 22 -15.38 0.96 -1.86
N ASP A 23 -16.23 0.73 -2.86
CA ASP A 23 -17.70 0.73 -2.74
C ASP A 23 -18.26 1.95 -1.99
N GLY A 24 -17.72 3.13 -2.31
CA GLY A 24 -18.13 4.41 -1.71
C GLY A 24 -17.58 4.68 -0.30
N LYS A 25 -16.73 3.80 0.24
CA LYS A 25 -16.09 3.96 1.56
C LYS A 25 -14.62 4.33 1.39
N ALA A 26 -14.22 5.42 2.04
CA ALA A 26 -12.81 5.83 2.09
C ALA A 26 -12.02 4.86 2.98
N ILE A 27 -10.95 4.30 2.43
CA ILE A 27 -9.97 3.47 3.14
C ILE A 27 -8.64 4.20 3.15
N TYR A 28 -8.07 4.33 4.35
CA TYR A 28 -6.79 4.99 4.56
C TYR A 28 -5.73 3.97 4.97
N GLY A 29 -4.56 4.02 4.34
CA GLY A 29 -3.34 3.39 4.82
C GLY A 29 -2.44 4.44 5.48
N VAL A 30 -1.77 4.03 6.55
CA VAL A 30 -0.83 4.87 7.29
C VAL A 30 0.45 4.08 7.51
N ASN A 31 1.60 4.76 7.65
CA ASN A 31 2.84 4.06 7.97
C ASN A 31 2.83 3.52 9.41
N SER A 32 3.67 2.53 9.70
CA SER A 32 3.70 1.87 11.02
C SER A 32 4.14 2.74 12.21
N ASN A 33 4.60 3.96 11.95
CA ASN A 33 4.98 4.92 13.00
C ASN A 33 3.84 5.89 13.33
N ALA A 34 2.75 5.88 12.56
CA ALA A 34 1.59 6.73 12.81
C ALA A 34 0.80 6.23 14.03
N LEU A 35 0.25 7.15 14.82
CA LEU A 35 -0.58 6.84 16.00
C LEU A 35 -1.84 6.03 15.65
N THR A 36 -2.33 6.16 14.42
CA THR A 36 -3.52 5.48 13.89
C THR A 36 -3.19 4.14 13.21
N TYR A 37 -1.94 3.69 13.25
CA TYR A 37 -1.54 2.35 12.85
C TYR A 37 -1.90 1.37 13.96
N VAL A 38 -2.78 0.42 13.67
CA VAL A 38 -3.35 -0.47 14.69
C VAL A 38 -2.72 -1.86 14.65
N VAL A 39 -2.95 -2.65 15.71
CA VAL A 39 -2.45 -4.03 15.81
C VAL A 39 -2.86 -4.89 14.62
N GLY A 40 -4.09 -4.72 14.12
CA GLY A 40 -4.56 -5.46 12.93
C GLY A 40 -3.71 -5.19 11.68
N ASP A 41 -3.22 -3.96 11.49
CA ASP A 41 -2.34 -3.65 10.35
C ASP A 41 -0.99 -4.32 10.51
N ARG A 42 -0.45 -4.34 11.72
CA ARG A 42 0.82 -5.01 12.03
C ARG A 42 0.73 -6.50 11.75
N LEU A 43 -0.35 -7.15 12.17
CA LEU A 43 -0.56 -8.59 11.97
C LEU A 43 -0.68 -8.93 10.47
N ASP A 44 -1.50 -8.19 9.72
CA ASP A 44 -1.64 -8.40 8.28
C ASP A 44 -0.31 -8.19 7.54
N ALA A 45 0.45 -7.15 7.91
CA ALA A 45 1.76 -6.87 7.35
C ALA A 45 2.78 -7.97 7.66
N MET A 46 2.83 -8.46 8.91
CA MET A 46 3.72 -9.55 9.30
C MET A 46 3.37 -10.85 8.57
N TYR A 47 2.09 -11.22 8.52
CA TYR A 47 1.64 -12.41 7.82
C TYR A 47 1.94 -12.35 6.31
N LEU A 48 1.72 -11.19 5.68
CA LEU A 48 2.06 -11.00 4.29
C LEU A 48 3.58 -11.05 4.06
N ARG A 49 4.38 -10.38 4.90
CA ARG A 49 5.84 -10.41 4.83
C ARG A 49 6.37 -11.84 4.86
N ASP A 50 5.92 -12.64 5.83
CA ASP A 50 6.42 -14.00 6.01
C ASP A 50 6.08 -14.88 4.80
N ARG A 51 4.86 -14.75 4.23
CA ARG A 51 4.50 -15.41 2.97
C ARG A 51 5.33 -14.93 1.78
N MET A 52 5.58 -13.63 1.69
CA MET A 52 6.34 -13.05 0.57
C MET A 52 7.82 -13.42 0.62
N ILE A 53 8.41 -13.56 1.82
CA ILE A 53 9.78 -14.05 1.98
C ILE A 53 9.90 -15.48 1.45
N ASP A 54 8.92 -16.34 1.76
CA ASP A 54 8.91 -17.73 1.29
C ASP A 54 8.70 -17.84 -0.22
N LYS A 55 7.76 -17.05 -0.76
CA LYS A 55 7.34 -17.15 -2.17
C LYS A 55 8.21 -16.35 -3.14
N TYR A 56 8.79 -15.24 -2.69
CA TYR A 56 9.60 -14.31 -3.51
C TYR A 56 10.95 -14.00 -2.84
N PRO A 57 11.79 -15.02 -2.58
CA PRO A 57 13.06 -14.85 -1.86
C PRO A 57 14.04 -13.88 -2.54
N ASP A 58 13.95 -13.74 -3.86
CA ASP A 58 14.76 -12.79 -4.65
C ASP A 58 14.35 -11.32 -4.46
N VAL A 59 13.14 -11.09 -3.96
CA VAL A 59 12.56 -9.75 -3.72
C VAL A 59 12.60 -9.42 -2.24
N MET A 60 12.28 -10.39 -1.38
CA MET A 60 12.20 -10.27 0.07
C MET A 60 12.86 -11.48 0.69
N ASN A 61 13.79 -11.30 1.64
CA ASN A 61 14.53 -12.41 2.24
C ASN A 61 14.54 -12.35 3.77
N THR A 62 14.88 -13.46 4.42
CA THR A 62 14.92 -13.57 5.89
C THR A 62 15.99 -12.68 6.53
N GLU A 63 17.09 -12.38 5.83
CA GLU A 63 18.18 -11.52 6.32
C GLU A 63 17.74 -10.06 6.48
N ASN A 64 16.72 -9.64 5.71
CA ASN A 64 16.18 -8.28 5.72
C ASN A 64 15.01 -8.10 6.69
N VAL A 65 14.74 -9.04 7.62
CA VAL A 65 13.69 -8.84 8.63
C VAL A 65 14.03 -7.64 9.52
N GLY A 66 13.12 -6.67 9.57
CA GLY A 66 13.33 -5.39 10.26
C GLY A 66 14.07 -4.35 9.42
N GLN A 67 14.38 -4.64 8.15
CA GLN A 67 15.08 -3.77 7.21
C GLN A 67 14.33 -3.67 5.87
N MET A 68 14.79 -2.78 4.98
CA MET A 68 14.31 -2.78 3.59
C MET A 68 14.89 -3.98 2.83
N PRO A 69 14.17 -4.53 1.83
CA PRO A 69 12.86 -4.10 1.34
C PRO A 69 11.67 -4.60 2.16
N ASN A 70 11.87 -5.52 3.12
CA ASN A 70 10.77 -6.16 3.87
C ASN A 70 9.91 -5.14 4.64
N ASN A 71 10.52 -4.08 5.17
CA ASN A 71 9.81 -3.02 5.89
C ASN A 71 8.85 -2.20 5.00
N ALA A 72 8.97 -2.28 3.67
CA ALA A 72 8.06 -1.58 2.76
C ALA A 72 6.59 -2.02 2.92
N ILE A 73 6.34 -3.25 3.40
CA ILE A 73 4.99 -3.76 3.68
C ILE A 73 4.32 -3.00 4.85
N PHE A 74 5.10 -2.33 5.70
CA PHE A 74 4.62 -1.54 6.83
C PHE A 74 4.41 -0.06 6.48
N HIS A 75 4.62 0.32 5.22
CA HIS A 75 4.37 1.68 4.74
C HIS A 75 2.89 1.92 4.41
N ALA A 76 2.53 3.18 4.22
CA ALA A 76 1.16 3.60 3.99
C ALA A 76 0.56 2.97 2.72
N GLU A 77 1.35 2.84 1.66
CA GLU A 77 0.95 2.30 0.37
C GLU A 77 0.60 0.82 0.44
N ALA A 78 1.34 0.03 1.22
CA ALA A 78 1.01 -1.37 1.45
C ALA A 78 -0.17 -1.50 2.44
N THR A 79 -0.19 -0.64 3.47
CA THR A 79 -1.26 -0.64 4.49
C THR A 79 -2.63 -0.33 3.89
N VAL A 80 -2.74 0.59 2.93
CA VAL A 80 -4.02 0.87 2.27
C VAL A 80 -4.52 -0.33 1.46
N LEU A 81 -3.62 -1.08 0.81
CA LEU A 81 -3.97 -2.29 0.07
C LEU A 81 -4.44 -3.39 1.02
N LEU A 82 -3.73 -3.61 2.12
CA LEU A 82 -4.10 -4.59 3.15
C LEU A 82 -5.46 -4.26 3.78
N ARG A 83 -5.68 -2.99 4.14
CA ARG A 83 -6.97 -2.54 4.71
C ARG A 83 -8.10 -2.65 3.69
N ALA A 84 -7.85 -2.31 2.42
CA ALA A 84 -8.83 -2.46 1.35
C ALA A 84 -9.21 -3.94 1.16
N ALA A 85 -8.22 -4.83 1.10
CA ALA A 85 -8.45 -6.27 1.00
C ALA A 85 -9.24 -6.79 2.22
N ARG A 86 -8.86 -6.38 3.44
CA ARG A 86 -9.58 -6.75 4.67
C ARG A 86 -11.05 -6.31 4.64
N ALA A 87 -11.32 -5.10 4.13
CA ALA A 87 -12.68 -4.59 3.96
C ALA A 87 -13.47 -5.33 2.86
N ASP A 88 -12.77 -5.96 1.91
CA ASP A 88 -13.31 -6.65 0.73
C ASP A 88 -13.21 -8.20 0.85
N GLY A 89 -13.32 -8.73 2.07
CA GLY A 89 -13.35 -10.19 2.30
C GLY A 89 -12.00 -10.90 2.22
N GLY A 90 -10.88 -10.15 2.29
CA GLY A 90 -9.51 -10.66 2.31
C GLY A 90 -8.83 -10.69 0.95
N THR A 91 -9.47 -10.19 -0.11
CA THR A 91 -8.92 -10.15 -1.48
C THR A 91 -9.33 -8.86 -2.18
N LEU A 92 -8.66 -8.53 -3.27
CA LEU A 92 -8.96 -7.43 -4.19
C LEU A 92 -9.13 -7.95 -5.62
N SER A 93 -9.41 -9.25 -5.78
CA SER A 93 -9.58 -9.86 -7.11
C SER A 93 -10.64 -9.14 -7.93
N GLY A 94 -10.30 -8.78 -9.16
CA GLY A 94 -11.18 -8.05 -10.07
C GLY A 94 -11.39 -6.56 -9.73
N ARG A 95 -10.72 -6.02 -8.69
CA ARG A 95 -10.82 -4.60 -8.32
C ARG A 95 -9.84 -3.74 -9.13
N ASN A 96 -10.28 -2.51 -9.39
CA ASN A 96 -9.45 -1.41 -9.89
C ASN A 96 -9.37 -0.35 -8.79
N LEU A 97 -8.17 -0.09 -8.28
CA LEU A 97 -7.94 0.85 -7.19
C LEU A 97 -7.24 2.12 -7.68
N HIS A 98 -7.74 3.27 -7.22
CA HIS A 98 -7.11 4.57 -7.40
C HIS A 98 -6.68 5.09 -6.04
N ILE A 99 -5.37 5.06 -5.81
CA ILE A 99 -4.75 5.42 -4.53
C ILE A 99 -4.09 6.78 -4.65
N ARG A 100 -4.46 7.72 -3.77
CA ARG A 100 -3.75 8.99 -3.60
C ARG A 100 -2.79 8.88 -2.44
N VAL A 101 -1.56 9.32 -2.61
CA VAL A 101 -0.54 9.36 -1.57
C VAL A 101 -0.11 10.79 -1.27
N ASP A 102 0.25 11.07 -0.04
CA ASP A 102 0.74 12.39 0.39
C ASP A 102 2.23 12.63 0.10
N ARG A 103 2.95 11.60 -0.38
CA ARG A 103 4.38 11.65 -0.71
C ARG A 103 4.72 10.79 -1.92
N LYS A 104 5.90 11.01 -2.49
CA LYS A 104 6.46 10.12 -3.52
C LYS A 104 6.62 8.71 -2.95
N ILE A 105 6.17 7.70 -3.70
CA ILE A 105 6.40 6.28 -3.40
C ILE A 105 7.91 6.02 -3.34
N CYS A 106 8.39 5.43 -2.23
CA CYS A 106 9.81 5.13 -2.09
C CYS A 106 10.26 4.00 -3.04
N ARG A 107 11.57 3.84 -3.21
CA ARG A 107 12.15 2.84 -4.12
C ARG A 107 11.75 1.41 -3.73
N ASP A 108 11.78 1.07 -2.45
CA ASP A 108 11.46 -0.27 -1.98
C ASP A 108 9.96 -0.59 -2.08
N CYS A 109 9.08 0.38 -1.82
CA CYS A 109 7.65 0.24 -2.11
C CYS A 109 7.41 -0.01 -3.59
N ARG A 110 8.11 0.68 -4.50
CA ARG A 110 8.01 0.39 -5.94
C ARG A 110 8.41 -1.05 -6.26
N THR A 111 9.42 -1.60 -5.59
CA THR A 111 9.80 -3.00 -5.78
C THR A 111 8.75 -3.97 -5.24
N VAL A 112 8.22 -3.72 -4.03
CA VAL A 112 7.41 -4.69 -3.27
C VAL A 112 5.91 -4.65 -3.63
N LEU A 113 5.34 -3.47 -3.90
CA LEU A 113 3.89 -3.29 -4.08
C LEU A 113 3.27 -4.16 -5.20
N PRO A 114 3.92 -4.38 -6.36
CA PRO A 114 3.35 -5.26 -7.37
C PRO A 114 3.18 -6.71 -6.88
N TYR A 115 4.08 -7.21 -6.04
CA TYR A 115 4.00 -8.54 -5.44
C TYR A 115 2.98 -8.59 -4.31
N VAL A 116 2.85 -7.52 -3.51
CA VAL A 116 1.75 -7.38 -2.54
C VAL A 116 0.41 -7.52 -3.25
N ALA A 117 0.23 -6.85 -4.37
CA ALA A 117 -1.02 -6.95 -5.14
C ALA A 117 -1.26 -8.35 -5.69
N MET A 118 -0.23 -9.04 -6.17
CA MET A 118 -0.34 -10.45 -6.59
C MET A 118 -0.88 -11.34 -5.45
N GLU A 119 -0.42 -11.14 -4.22
CA GLU A 119 -0.92 -11.87 -3.04
C GLU A 119 -2.35 -11.48 -2.63
N LEU A 120 -2.83 -10.32 -3.08
CA LEU A 120 -4.18 -9.83 -2.80
C LEU A 120 -5.15 -10.08 -3.97
N GLY A 121 -4.87 -11.04 -4.85
CA GLY A 121 -5.77 -11.37 -5.97
C GLY A 121 -5.52 -10.55 -7.23
N ASN A 122 -4.35 -9.92 -7.34
CA ASN A 122 -3.86 -9.24 -8.53
C ASN A 122 -4.81 -8.14 -9.07
N PRO A 123 -5.19 -7.14 -8.25
CA PRO A 123 -5.95 -5.99 -8.72
C PRO A 123 -5.16 -5.16 -9.74
N VAL A 124 -5.84 -4.25 -10.43
CA VAL A 124 -5.19 -3.12 -11.10
C VAL A 124 -5.09 -1.99 -10.08
N VAL A 125 -3.90 -1.44 -9.87
CA VAL A 125 -3.69 -0.38 -8.88
C VAL A 125 -3.00 0.81 -9.53
N THR A 126 -3.60 1.98 -9.38
CA THR A 126 -3.05 3.25 -9.85
C THR A 126 -2.74 4.13 -8.65
N PHE A 127 -1.49 4.56 -8.52
CA PHE A 127 -1.07 5.53 -7.53
C PHE A 127 -0.94 6.93 -8.14
N ALA A 128 -1.36 7.95 -7.41
CA ALA A 128 -1.16 9.36 -7.74
C ALA A 128 -0.47 10.07 -6.58
N ASP A 129 0.68 10.71 -6.84
CA ASP A 129 1.42 11.50 -5.85
C ASP A 129 1.12 13.01 -5.94
N PRO A 130 1.52 13.84 -4.95
CA PRO A 130 1.21 15.27 -4.94
C PRO A 130 1.91 16.07 -6.04
N ARG A 131 2.89 15.48 -6.73
CA ARG A 131 3.61 16.09 -7.85
C ARG A 131 2.92 15.82 -9.19
N GLY A 132 1.79 15.12 -9.17
CA GLY A 132 1.03 14.75 -10.36
C GLY A 132 1.59 13.52 -11.08
N VAL A 133 2.51 12.78 -10.45
CA VAL A 133 2.99 11.51 -11.02
C VAL A 133 1.90 10.47 -10.79
N VAL A 134 1.43 9.87 -11.89
CA VAL A 134 0.43 8.80 -11.89
C VAL A 134 1.06 7.55 -12.48
N GLU A 135 1.04 6.46 -11.73
CA GLU A 135 1.64 5.20 -12.14
C GLU A 135 0.72 4.03 -11.80
N THR A 136 0.59 3.10 -12.74
CA THR A 136 -0.28 1.93 -12.58
C THR A 136 0.55 0.66 -12.57
N PHE A 137 0.20 -0.31 -11.72
CA PHE A 137 0.70 -1.67 -11.85
C PHE A 137 -0.43 -2.69 -11.91
N HIS A 138 -0.14 -3.82 -12.55
CA HIS A 138 -0.98 -5.01 -12.61
C HIS A 138 -0.14 -6.19 -13.12
N ASN A 139 -0.47 -7.43 -12.74
CA ASN A 139 0.32 -8.64 -13.06
C ASN A 139 1.77 -8.54 -12.57
N GLY A 140 1.99 -8.01 -11.37
CA GLY A 140 3.32 -7.89 -10.78
C GLY A 140 4.25 -6.86 -11.44
N MET A 141 3.75 -6.00 -12.33
CA MET A 141 4.59 -5.05 -13.07
C MET A 141 3.98 -3.65 -13.13
N TRP A 142 4.82 -2.64 -12.98
CA TRP A 142 4.49 -1.25 -13.30
C TRP A 142 4.34 -1.07 -14.82
N ARG A 143 3.30 -0.32 -15.21
CA ARG A 143 2.98 0.03 -16.59
C ARG A 143 3.31 1.51 -16.80
N LYS A 144 3.81 1.81 -17.99
CA LYS A 144 3.98 3.17 -18.50
C LYS A 144 2.74 3.61 -19.24
#